data_AF-A0A0A8WGH9-F1
#
_entry.id   AF-A0A0A8WGH9-F1
#
_cell.length_a   1.000
_cell.length_b   1.000
_cell.length_c   1.000
_cell.angle_alpha   90.00
_cell.angle_beta   90.00
_cell.angle_gamma   90.00
#
_symmetry.space_group_name_H-M   'P 1'
#
loop_
_entity.id
_entity.type
_entity.pdbx_description
1 polymer ?
#
loop_
_entity_poly.entity_id
_entity_poly.type
_entity_poly.pdbx_seq_one_letter_code
_entity_poly.pdbx_strand_id
1 'polypeptide(L)' 'KFRKTCAPMGYCSPKCRVMDLKYTSGDCKYSCCIPTAWKGK' A
#
# COMPACT_ATOMS: atom_id res chain seq x y z
N LYS A 1 6.33 9.46 6.16
CA LYS A 1 5.30 10.39 5.60
C LYS A 1 3.96 9.66 5.67
N PHE A 2 3.12 9.95 6.68
CA PHE A 2 1.76 9.41 6.77
C PHE A 2 0.97 9.94 5.57
N ARG A 3 0.62 9.07 4.62
CA ARG A 3 -0.35 9.43 3.59
C ARG A 3 -1.73 9.19 4.19
N LYS A 4 -2.58 10.23 4.20
CA LYS A 4 -3.96 10.14 4.71
C LYS A 4 -4.71 9.00 4.04
N THR A 5 -4.49 8.82 2.74
CA THR A 5 -5.10 7.79 1.90
C THR A 5 -4.07 6.81 1.34
N CYS A 6 -4.51 5.57 1.16
CA CYS A 6 -3.78 4.57 0.38
C CYS A 6 -3.67 5.07 -1.06
N ALA A 7 -2.53 4.88 -1.72
CA ALA A 7 -2.42 5.24 -3.13
C ALA A 7 -3.46 4.45 -3.93
N PRO A 8 -4.04 5.01 -5.01
CA PRO A 8 -5.07 4.34 -5.79
C PRO A 8 -4.59 3.02 -6.44
N MET A 9 -3.28 2.88 -6.68
CA MET A 9 -2.65 1.64 -7.14
C MET A 9 -2.28 0.67 -6.01
N GLY A 10 -2.56 1.04 -4.76
CA GLY A 10 -2.37 0.20 -3.59
C GLY A 10 -3.67 -0.45 -3.13
N TYR A 11 -3.56 -1.48 -2.29
CA TYR A 11 -4.68 -2.17 -1.69
C TYR A 11 -4.50 -2.23 -0.17
N CYS A 12 -5.60 -2.13 0.59
CA CYS A 12 -5.56 -2.28 2.04
C CYS A 12 -5.53 -3.77 2.41
N SER A 13 -4.52 -4.20 3.17
CA SER A 13 -4.43 -5.57 3.66
C SER A 13 -3.70 -5.63 5.02
N PRO A 14 -4.07 -6.54 5.93
CA PRO A 14 -3.31 -6.79 7.15
C PRO A 14 -1.90 -7.33 6.87
N LYS A 15 -1.69 -8.00 5.73
CA LYS A 15 -0.38 -8.47 5.26
C LYS A 15 -0.20 -8.11 3.80
N CYS A 16 0.88 -7.41 3.48
CA CYS A 16 1.28 -7.16 2.10
C CYS A 16 2.02 -8.37 1.53
N ARG A 17 2.01 -8.53 0.20
CA ARG A 17 2.89 -9.50 -0.46
C ARG A 17 4.35 -9.09 -0.24
N VAL A 18 5.27 -10.05 -0.31
CA VAL A 18 6.70 -9.84 -0.03
C VAL A 18 7.30 -8.74 -0.91
N MET A 19 6.84 -8.61 -2.14
CA MET A 19 7.30 -7.60 -3.09
C MET A 19 6.62 -6.24 -2.92
N ASP A 20 5.59 -6.11 -2.09
CA ASP A 20 4.77 -4.89 -2.04
C ASP A 20 5.34 -3.89 -1.02
N LEU A 21 5.32 -2.61 -1.39
CA LEU A 21 5.63 -1.53 -0.46
C LEU A 21 4.51 -1.40 0.56
N LYS A 22 4.87 -1.58 1.84
CA LYS A 22 3.97 -1.42 2.98
C LYS A 22 4.09 -0.02 3.55
N TYR A 23 2.97 0.69 3.70
CA TYR A 23 2.88 1.93 4.46
C TYR A 23 1.57 2.02 5.22
N THR A 24 1.58 2.78 6.31
CA THR A 24 0.39 3.04 7.11
C THR A 24 -0.40 4.17 6.47
N SER A 25 -1.68 3.93 6.16
CA SER A 25 -2.61 4.93 5.65
C SER A 25 -3.77 5.08 6.63
N GLY A 26 -4.23 6.30 6.87
CA GLY A 26 -5.36 6.55 7.78
C GLY A 26 -6.69 6.00 7.28
N ASP A 27 -6.82 5.90 5.95
CA ASP A 27 -8.01 5.35 5.28
C ASP A 27 -8.07 3.82 5.30
N CYS A 28 -6.91 3.15 5.43
CA CYS A 28 -6.87 1.72 5.65
C CYS A 28 -6.89 1.45 7.15
N LYS A 29 -7.87 0.67 7.63
CA LYS A 29 -7.82 0.08 8.99
C LYS A 29 -6.55 -0.76 9.21
N TYR A 30 -5.95 -1.24 8.12
CA TYR A 30 -4.73 -2.06 8.08
C TYR A 30 -3.58 -1.35 7.33
N SER A 31 -2.57 -2.10 6.91
CA SER A 31 -1.50 -1.54 6.08
C SER A 31 -1.99 -1.32 4.66
N CYS A 32 -1.53 -0.25 4.03
CA CYS A 32 -1.66 -0.07 2.60
C CYS A 32 -0.45 -0.71 1.90
N CYS A 33 -0.74 -1.55 0.91
CA CYS A 33 0.23 -2.33 0.14
C CYS A 33 0.24 -1.81 -1.30
N ILE A 34 1.36 -1.27 -1.79
CA ILE A 34 1.54 -0.97 -3.22
C ILE A 34 2.34 -2.10 -3.85
N PRO A 35 1.83 -2.76 -4.90
CA PRO A 35 2.63 -3.69 -5.65
C PRO A 35 3.75 -2.97 -6.40
N THR A 36 5.01 -3.29 -6.08
CA THR A 36 6.19 -2.69 -6.72
C THR A 36 6.30 -3.03 -8.20
N ALA A 37 5.67 -4.13 -8.63
CA ALA A 37 5.59 -4.54 -10.04
C ALA A 37 4.87 -3.52 -10.94
N TRP A 38 4.17 -2.52 -10.38
CA TRP A 38 3.58 -1.42 -11.15
C TRP A 38 4.61 -0.33 -11.51
N LYS A 39 5.80 -0.33 -10.91
CA LYS A 39 6.89 0.59 -11.26
C LYS A 39 7.66 0.05 -12.47
N GLY A 40 6.97 -0.16 -13.58
CA GLY A 40 7.57 -0.83 -14.74
C GLY A 40 6.65 -1.12 -15.91
N LYS A 41 5.89 -0.12 -16.37
CA LYS A 41 5.52 0.02 -17.78
C LYS A 41 5.48 1.49 -18.16
#